data_AF-A0A355DIN1-F1
#
_entry.id   AF-A0A355DIN1-F1
#
_cell.length_a   1.000
_cell.length_b   1.000
_cell.length_c   1.000
_cell.angle_alpha   90.00
_cell.angle_beta   90.00
_cell.angle_gamma   90.00
#
_symmetry.space_group_name_H-M   'P 1'
#
loop_
_entity.id
_entity.type
_entity.pdbx_description
1 polymer ?
#
loop_
_entity_poly.entity_id
_entity_poly.type
_entity_poly.pdbx_seq_one_letter_code
_entity_poly.pdbx_strand_id
1 'polypeptide(L)' 'FTTAVGTGAEALEVLGQVQFDCIVLDLGLPDMTGFELIEKIKENPNFSKLPIIVYT' A
#
# COMPACT_ATOMS: atom_id res chain seq x y z
N PHE A 1 5.39 -14.12 5.08
CA PHE A 1 5.22 -14.19 3.62
C PHE A 1 5.24 -12.77 3.09
N THR A 2 5.85 -12.52 1.94
CA THR A 2 5.98 -11.17 1.37
C THR A 2 5.52 -11.20 -0.08
N THR A 3 4.82 -10.15 -0.50
CA THR A 3 4.45 -9.91 -1.90
C THR A 3 5.06 -8.59 -2.32
N ALA A 4 5.75 -8.57 -3.47
CA ALA A 4 6.34 -7.37 -4.04
C ALA A 4 5.53 -6.96 -5.28
N VAL A 5 5.28 -5.66 -5.40
CA VAL A 5 4.54 -5.03 -6.51
C VAL A 5 5.30 -3.79 -6.95
N GLY A 6 5.12 -3.39 -8.20
CA GLY A 6 5.86 -2.28 -8.81
C GLY A 6 5.10 -0.95 -8.86
N THR A 7 3.80 -0.97 -8.58
CA THR A 7 2.90 0.19 -8.72
C THR A 7 1.92 0.30 -7.57
N GLY A 8 1.37 1.50 -7.36
CA GLY A 8 0.32 1.72 -6.36
C GLY A 8 -0.98 1.00 -6.73
N ALA A 9 -1.30 0.90 -8.02
CA ALA A 9 -2.47 0.16 -8.51
C ALA A 9 -2.40 -1.34 -8.16
N GLU A 10 -1.26 -1.99 -8.41
CA GLU A 10 -1.05 -3.41 -8.04
C GLU A 10 -1.12 -3.60 -6.51
N ALA A 11 -0.60 -2.65 -5.72
CA ALA A 11 -0.68 -2.72 -4.27
C ALA A 11 -2.14 -2.76 -3.78
N LEU A 12 -3.01 -1.91 -4.34
CA LEU A 12 -4.44 -1.88 -3.99
C LEU A 12 -5.16 -3.17 -4.40
N GLU A 13 -4.82 -3.75 -5.55
CA GLU A 13 -5.39 -5.02 -5.99
C GLU A 13 -5.04 -6.16 -5.03
N VAL A 14 -3.76 -6.28 -4.68
CA VAL A 14 -3.26 -7.33 -3.79
C VAL A 14 -3.81 -7.17 -2.36
N LEU A 15 -3.89 -5.94 -1.85
CA LEU A 15 -4.52 -5.63 -0.55
C LEU A 15 -5.99 -6.07 -0.49
N GLY A 16 -6.70 -6.08 -1.62
CA GLY A 16 -8.08 -6.55 -1.71
C GLY A 16 -8.22 -8.08 -1.67
N GLN A 17 -7.15 -8.82 -1.97
CA GLN A 17 -7.17 -10.28 -2.07
C GLN A 17 -6.57 -10.97 -0.84
N VAL A 18 -5.58 -10.34 -0.21
CA VAL A 18 -4.78 -10.92 0.87
C VAL A 18 -4.67 -9.93 2.02
N GLN A 19 -4.77 -10.40 3.26
CA GLN A 19 -4.49 -9.58 4.44
C GLN A 19 -3.00 -9.52 4.72
N PHE A 20 -2.51 -8.32 5.04
CA PHE A 20 -1.13 -8.05 5.39
C PHE A 20 -1.03 -7.45 6.79
N ASP A 21 0.07 -7.71 7.47
CA ASP A 21 0.34 -7.15 8.79
C ASP A 21 1.04 -5.78 8.71
N CYS A 22 1.70 -5.46 7.59
CA CYS A 22 2.35 -4.18 7.34
C CYS A 22 2.61 -3.95 5.85
N ILE A 23 2.86 -2.69 5.49
CA ILE A 23 3.33 -2.28 4.16
C ILE A 23 4.67 -1.55 4.34
N VAL A 24 5.64 -1.86 3.48
CA VAL A 24 6.83 -1.03 3.26
C VAL A 24 6.64 -0.32 1.92
N LEU A 25 6.72 1.00 1.93
CA LEU A 25 6.30 1.85 0.81
C LEU A 25 7.40 2.84 0.42
N ASP A 26 7.75 2.85 -0.86
CA ASP A 26 8.48 3.95 -1.51
C ASP A 26 7.49 5.06 -1.89
N LEU A 27 7.89 6.32 -1.75
CA LEU A 27 7.07 7.47 -2.15
C LEU A 27 7.13 7.74 -3.66
N GLY A 28 8.18 7.31 -4.35
CA GLY A 28 8.39 7.48 -5.78
C GLY A 28 7.84 6.32 -6.60
N LEU A 29 6.52 6.14 -6.64
CA LEU A 29 5.93 5.09 -7.48
C LEU A 29 5.75 5.57 -8.94
N PRO A 30 5.71 4.65 -9.93
CA PRO A 30 5.58 5.02 -11.35
C PRO A 30 4.23 5.62 -11.75
N ASP A 31 3.15 5.28 -11.03
CA ASP A 31 1.76 5.55 -11.40
C ASP A 31 1.02 6.54 -10.48
N MET A 32 1.50 6.69 -9.24
CA MET A 32 0.99 7.67 -8.26
C MET A 32 2.06 8.01 -7.24
N THR A 33 1.83 9.01 -6.41
CA THR A 33 2.71 9.26 -5.25
C THR A 33 2.40 8.26 -4.14
N GLY A 34 3.39 7.92 -3.30
CA GLY A 34 3.14 7.08 -2.12
C GLY A 34 2.13 7.70 -1.15
N PHE A 35 2.01 9.03 -1.10
CA PHE A 35 0.98 9.70 -0.28
C PHE A 35 -0.44 9.45 -0.80
N GLU A 36 -0.66 9.56 -2.11
CA GLU A 36 -1.97 9.23 -2.72
C GLU A 36 -2.35 7.77 -2.46
N LEU A 37 -1.38 6.84 -2.51
CA LEU A 37 -1.62 5.45 -2.15
C LEU A 37 -2.03 5.31 -0.68
N ILE A 38 -1.34 5.98 0.25
CA ILE A 38 -1.69 5.96 1.67
C ILE A 38 -3.11 6.47 1.90
N GLU A 39 -3.53 7.54 1.23
CA GLU A 39 -4.88 8.07 1.32
C GLU A 39 -5.91 7.03 0.86
N LYS A 40 -5.72 6.44 -0.33
CA LYS A 40 -6.60 5.38 -0.86
C LYS A 40 -6.69 4.16 0.05
N ILE A 41 -5.58 3.74 0.65
CA ILE A 41 -5.58 2.62 1.61
C ILE A 41 -6.43 2.98 2.84
N LYS A 42 -6.30 4.20 3.36
CA LYS A 42 -7.02 4.67 4.55
C LYS A 42 -8.50 4.93 4.31
N GLU A 43 -8.94 5.15 3.08
CA GLU A 43 -10.36 5.22 2.72
C GLU A 43 -11.10 3.90 3.01
N ASN A 44 -10.39 2.77 3.04
CA ASN A 44 -10.96 1.49 3.41
C ASN A 44 -10.84 1.25 4.93
N PRO A 45 -11.97 1.16 5.67
CA PRO A 45 -11.95 0.96 7.13
C PRO A 45 -11.22 -0.31 7.56
N ASN A 46 -11.17 -1.32 6.70
CA ASN A 46 -10.47 -2.59 6.97
C ASN A 46 -8.95 -2.42 7.09
N PHE A 47 -8.38 -1.35 6.51
CA PHE A 47 -6.95 -1.05 6.56
C PHE A 47 -6.62 0.09 7.54
N SER A 48 -7.59 0.57 8.32
CA SER A 48 -7.39 1.67 9.29
C SER A 48 -6.29 1.42 10.32
N LYS A 49 -5.98 0.15 10.61
CA LYS A 49 -4.93 -0.27 11.54
C LYS A 49 -3.66 -0.80 10.86
N LEU A 50 -3.62 -0.84 9.53
CA LEU A 50 -2.50 -1.38 8.77
C LEU A 50 -1.30 -0.43 8.89
N PRO A 51 -0.19 -0.82 9.55
CA PRO A 51 0.99 0.05 9.65
C PRO A 51 1.67 0.17 8.28
N ILE A 52 2.00 1.41 7.92
CA ILE A 52 2.72 1.75 6.69
C ILE A 52 4.07 2.37 7.08
N ILE A 53 5.14 1.73 6.65
CA ILE A 53 6.52 2.17 6.86
C ILE A 53 7.02 2.77 5.56
N VAL A 54 7.31 4.06 5.58
CA VAL A 54 7.88 4.75 4.43
C VAL A 54 9.38 4.51 4.39
N TYR A 55 9.89 4.03 3.26
CA TYR A 55 11.31 3.78 3.02
C TYR A 55 11.68 4.30 1.63
N THR A 56 12.63 5.23 1.56
CA THR A 56 13.10 5.89 0.33
C THR A 56 14.62 5.95 0.29
#